data_AF-A0A8X6U8D1-F1
#
_entry.id   AF-A0A8X6U8D1-F1
#
_cell.length_a   1.000
_cell.length_b   1.000
_cell.length_c   1.000
_cell.angle_alpha   90.00
_cell.angle_beta   90.00
_cell.angle_gamma   90.00
#
_symmetry.space_group_name_H-M   'P 1'
#
loop_
_entity.id
_entity.type
_entity.pdbx_description
1 polymer ?
#
loop_
_entity_poly.entity_id
_entity_poly.type
_entity_poly.pdbx_seq_one_letter_code
_entity_poly.pdbx_strand_id
1 'polypeptide(L)'
;MLIRNLIKKATQVGNSENIIRYIEYLYQFEKFRNTLNLTLSLIKQGRLSFEIYQEGLVDMEEGMCKTIQSSSVNRYVIVLRKSNPYIIVHELSHMVENELNLSLEQEFLHKVYQDVEQNLKQANILVQKIIGQVIFKEIQAYQTAKSRASELFARYFELFAWAQEVYPKDKEYLIRTQDLNKVFLATDQWKKSCLDPQMMDRIDKEIKEYSNKTATKDVTKVQSSWTNKFSPGGKKISSIFGDDD
;
A
#
# COMPACT_ATOMS: atom_id res chain seq x y z
N MET A 1 -1.90 -15.40 -13.23
CA MET A 1 -1.08 -15.27 -14.46
C MET A 1 -1.03 -13.82 -14.96
N LEU A 2 -2.17 -13.11 -15.03
CA LEU A 2 -2.22 -11.72 -15.50
C LEU A 2 -1.29 -10.77 -14.72
N ILE A 3 -1.43 -10.69 -13.39
CA ILE A 3 -0.59 -9.83 -12.54
C ILE A 3 0.90 -10.11 -12.77
N ARG A 4 1.31 -11.38 -12.59
CA ARG A 4 2.70 -11.82 -12.83
C ARG A 4 3.23 -11.37 -14.19
N ASN A 5 2.49 -11.57 -15.28
CA ASN A 5 2.95 -11.21 -16.62
C ASN A 5 3.10 -9.69 -16.78
N LEU A 6 2.14 -8.91 -16.30
CA LEU A 6 2.17 -7.45 -16.37
C LEU A 6 3.33 -6.88 -15.55
N ILE A 7 3.49 -7.30 -14.29
CA ILE A 7 4.57 -6.82 -13.43
C ILE A 7 5.94 -7.22 -13.98
N LYS A 8 6.11 -8.45 -14.48
CA LYS A 8 7.37 -8.86 -15.14
C LYS A 8 7.71 -7.96 -16.32
N LYS A 9 6.74 -7.68 -17.18
CA LYS A 9 6.92 -6.81 -18.35
C LYS A 9 7.24 -5.36 -17.95
N ALA A 10 6.63 -4.87 -16.87
CA ALA A 10 6.82 -3.50 -16.37
C ALA A 10 8.12 -3.28 -15.61
N THR A 11 8.78 -4.35 -15.16
CA THR A 11 10.02 -4.23 -14.38
C THR A 11 11.18 -3.99 -15.33
N GLN A 12 11.78 -2.80 -15.26
CA GLN A 12 12.90 -2.39 -16.10
C GLN A 12 14.24 -2.73 -15.48
N VAL A 13 14.32 -2.67 -14.14
CA VAL A 13 15.55 -2.92 -13.37
C VAL A 13 15.25 -3.87 -12.22
N GLY A 14 16.16 -4.82 -11.98
CA GLY A 14 16.13 -5.72 -10.82
C GLY A 14 15.20 -6.93 -10.96
N ASN A 15 14.92 -7.58 -9.83
CA ASN A 15 14.15 -8.81 -9.76
C ASN A 15 12.73 -8.56 -9.22
N SER A 16 11.72 -8.88 -10.04
CA SER A 16 10.31 -8.63 -9.74
C SER A 16 9.61 -9.71 -8.92
N GLU A 17 10.24 -10.84 -8.60
CA GLU A 17 9.54 -11.95 -7.95
C GLU A 17 8.93 -11.58 -6.59
N ASN A 18 9.62 -10.79 -5.76
CA ASN A 18 9.07 -10.34 -4.49
C ASN A 18 7.86 -9.41 -4.70
N ILE A 19 7.98 -8.43 -5.61
CA ILE A 19 6.89 -7.51 -5.93
C ILE A 19 5.69 -8.25 -6.48
N ILE A 20 5.89 -9.19 -7.40
CA ILE A 20 4.82 -10.01 -7.96
C ILE A 20 4.06 -10.71 -6.83
N ARG A 21 4.77 -11.36 -5.92
CA ARG A 21 4.13 -12.07 -4.81
C ARG A 21 3.38 -11.13 -3.88
N TYR A 22 3.93 -9.95 -3.56
CA TYR A 22 3.25 -8.97 -2.72
C TYR A 22 2.03 -8.38 -3.41
N ILE A 23 2.11 -8.02 -4.69
CA ILE A 23 0.97 -7.48 -5.44
C ILE A 23 -0.12 -8.55 -5.60
N GLU A 24 0.22 -9.79 -5.96
CA GLU A 24 -0.75 -10.90 -6.03
C GLU A 24 -1.43 -11.15 -4.66
N TYR A 25 -0.71 -10.93 -3.58
CA TYR A 25 -1.24 -11.04 -2.23
C TYR A 25 -2.16 -9.86 -1.86
N LEU A 26 -1.67 -8.62 -2.01
CA LEU A 26 -2.40 -7.38 -1.73
C LEU A 26 -3.68 -7.28 -2.56
N TYR A 27 -3.70 -7.84 -3.77
CA TYR A 27 -4.87 -7.87 -4.65
C TYR A 27 -6.07 -8.63 -4.07
N GLN A 28 -5.84 -9.49 -3.06
CA GLN A 28 -6.90 -10.20 -2.37
C GLN A 28 -7.63 -9.31 -1.36
N PHE A 29 -7.13 -8.11 -1.06
CA PHE A 29 -7.74 -7.19 -0.10
C PHE A 29 -8.51 -6.09 -0.82
N GLU A 30 -9.79 -5.96 -0.47
CA GLU A 30 -10.67 -4.94 -1.05
C GLU A 30 -10.08 -3.52 -0.93
N LYS A 31 -9.43 -3.22 0.20
CA LYS A 31 -8.82 -1.92 0.49
C LYS A 31 -7.88 -1.43 -0.62
N PHE A 32 -7.09 -2.33 -1.21
CA PHE A 32 -6.06 -2.00 -2.21
C PHE A 32 -6.50 -2.30 -3.65
N ARG A 33 -7.69 -2.89 -3.83
CA ARG A 33 -8.09 -3.48 -5.10
C ARG A 33 -8.13 -2.46 -6.25
N ASN A 34 -8.74 -1.32 -6.02
CA ASN A 34 -8.89 -0.29 -7.06
C ASN A 34 -7.55 0.37 -7.40
N THR A 35 -6.70 0.64 -6.40
CA THR A 35 -5.31 1.10 -6.59
C THR A 35 -4.53 0.12 -7.48
N LEU A 36 -4.63 -1.18 -7.20
CA LEU A 36 -3.95 -2.20 -7.98
C LEU A 36 -4.56 -2.39 -9.37
N ASN A 37 -5.88 -2.28 -9.53
CA ASN A 37 -6.53 -2.31 -10.84
C ASN A 37 -6.04 -1.15 -11.73
N LEU A 38 -5.97 0.06 -11.17
CA LEU A 38 -5.45 1.22 -11.89
C LEU A 38 -3.97 1.01 -12.24
N THR A 39 -3.17 0.51 -11.30
CA THR A 39 -1.76 0.15 -11.52
C THR A 39 -1.59 -0.81 -12.71
N LEU A 40 -2.33 -1.93 -12.73
CA LEU A 40 -2.26 -2.91 -13.81
C LEU A 40 -2.73 -2.34 -15.15
N SER A 41 -3.73 -1.46 -15.13
CA SER A 41 -4.22 -0.77 -16.34
C SER A 41 -3.15 0.14 -16.92
N LEU A 42 -2.46 0.92 -16.08
CA LEU A 42 -1.36 1.80 -16.49
C LEU A 42 -0.16 1.01 -17.01
N ILE A 43 0.16 -0.14 -16.42
CA ILE A 43 1.18 -1.05 -16.94
C ILE A 43 0.82 -1.55 -18.34
N LYS A 44 -0.44 -1.97 -18.53
CA LYS A 44 -0.93 -2.46 -19.83
C LYS A 44 -0.85 -1.37 -20.90
N GLN A 45 -1.09 -0.11 -20.51
CA GLN A 45 -0.93 1.06 -21.36
C GLN A 45 0.55 1.46 -21.60
N GLY A 46 1.53 0.80 -20.97
CA GLY A 46 2.95 1.15 -21.07
C GLY A 46 3.30 2.46 -20.36
N ARG A 47 2.50 2.86 -19.36
CA ARG A 47 2.62 4.12 -18.64
C ARG A 47 3.18 3.99 -17.22
N LEU A 48 3.33 2.77 -16.72
CA LEU A 48 3.91 2.50 -15.40
C LEU A 48 4.99 1.44 -15.51
N SER A 49 6.15 1.70 -14.93
CA SER A 49 7.25 0.75 -14.79
C SER A 49 7.77 0.67 -13.35
N PHE A 50 8.54 -0.39 -13.06
CA PHE A 50 9.22 -0.58 -11.79
C PHE A 50 10.74 -0.63 -11.97
N GLU A 51 11.45 0.02 -11.06
CA GLU A 51 12.90 -0.11 -10.89
C GLU A 51 13.20 -0.64 -9.48
N ILE A 52 13.81 -1.82 -9.40
CA ILE A 52 14.03 -2.52 -8.14
C ILE A 52 15.53 -2.60 -7.89
N TYR A 53 15.99 -1.88 -6.87
CA TYR A 53 17.38 -1.86 -6.47
C TYR A 53 17.55 -2.71 -5.21
N GLN A 54 18.70 -3.39 -5.09
CA GLN A 54 19.05 -4.06 -3.83
C GLN A 54 19.42 -3.01 -2.79
N GLU A 55 19.16 -3.31 -1.51
CA GLU A 55 19.56 -2.46 -0.39
C GLU A 55 21.04 -2.09 -0.50
N GLY A 56 21.32 -0.80 -0.58
CA GLY A 56 22.67 -0.25 -0.40
C GLY A 56 22.96 -0.04 1.09
N LEU A 57 24.24 0.04 1.45
CA LEU A 57 24.75 0.23 2.83
C LEU A 57 24.44 1.61 3.45
N VAL A 58 23.56 2.42 2.84
CA VAL A 58 23.30 3.80 3.27
C VAL A 58 21.79 3.99 3.47
N ASP A 59 21.40 4.64 4.57
CA ASP A 59 20.04 5.12 4.83
C ASP A 59 19.55 6.01 3.69
N MET A 60 19.01 5.39 2.65
CA MET A 60 18.37 6.04 1.51
C MET A 60 16.88 5.72 1.57
N GLU A 61 16.06 6.66 1.07
CA GLU A 61 14.60 6.52 0.93
C GLU A 61 14.20 5.13 0.42
N GLU A 62 13.29 4.47 1.14
CA GLU A 62 12.99 3.04 0.92
C GLU A 62 12.25 2.77 -0.41
N GLY A 63 11.56 3.80 -0.92
CA GLY A 63 10.84 3.84 -2.19
C GLY A 63 10.67 5.28 -2.70
N MET A 64 10.25 5.42 -3.96
CA MET A 64 9.85 6.69 -4.56
C MET A 64 8.96 6.47 -5.80
N CYS A 65 7.92 7.28 -5.94
CA CYS A 65 7.12 7.41 -7.15
C CYS A 65 7.56 8.61 -8.00
N LYS A 66 8.16 8.36 -9.17
CA LYS A 66 8.54 9.42 -10.13
C LYS A 66 7.44 9.60 -11.15
N THR A 67 6.95 10.84 -11.29
CA THR A 67 6.04 11.22 -12.37
C THR A 67 6.80 11.94 -13.48
N ILE A 68 6.80 11.35 -14.67
CA ILE A 68 7.35 11.94 -15.89
C ILE A 68 6.19 12.60 -16.62
N GLN A 69 6.09 13.92 -16.44
CA GLN A 69 5.09 14.74 -17.13
C GLN A 69 5.41 14.77 -18.63
N SER A 70 4.40 14.52 -19.46
CA SER A 70 4.48 14.70 -20.91
C SER A 70 3.29 15.52 -21.39
N SER A 71 3.41 16.12 -22.57
CA SER A 71 2.37 17.00 -23.14
C SER A 71 1.03 16.31 -23.39
N SER A 72 1.00 14.97 -23.47
CA SER A 72 -0.21 14.20 -23.73
C SER A 72 -0.65 13.40 -22.51
N VAL A 73 0.26 12.60 -21.94
CA VAL A 73 -0.11 11.63 -20.91
C VAL A 73 1.06 11.37 -19.94
N ASN A 74 0.80 11.44 -18.63
CA ASN A 74 1.81 11.16 -17.61
C ASN A 74 2.28 9.70 -17.65
N ARG A 75 3.57 9.50 -17.40
CA ARG A 75 4.20 8.18 -17.16
C ARG A 75 4.76 8.14 -15.75
N TYR A 76 4.80 6.94 -15.17
CA TYR A 76 5.19 6.71 -13.78
C TYR A 76 6.29 5.67 -13.69
N VAL A 77 7.26 5.90 -12.81
CA VAL A 77 8.29 4.93 -12.45
C VAL A 77 8.26 4.75 -10.94
N ILE A 78 7.94 3.54 -10.50
CA ILE A 78 7.97 3.15 -9.10
C ILE A 78 9.36 2.59 -8.79
N VAL A 79 10.13 3.33 -8.00
CA VAL A 79 11.46 2.95 -7.55
C VAL A 79 11.34 2.32 -6.18
N LEU A 80 11.90 1.11 -6.01
CA LEU A 80 11.86 0.38 -4.75
C LEU A 80 13.27 -0.07 -4.39
N ARG A 81 13.72 0.32 -3.20
CA ARG A 81 15.00 -0.14 -2.61
C ARG A 81 14.77 -1.21 -1.54
N LYS A 82 13.62 -1.17 -0.90
CA LYS A 82 13.09 -2.26 -0.07
C LYS A 82 11.78 -2.76 -0.66
N SER A 83 11.68 -4.08 -0.81
CA SER A 83 10.46 -4.73 -1.28
C SER A 83 9.59 -5.15 -0.10
N ASN A 84 8.94 -4.19 0.55
CA ASN A 84 7.92 -4.47 1.56
C ASN A 84 6.54 -4.07 1.01
N PRO A 85 5.45 -4.78 1.38
CA PRO A 85 4.13 -4.50 0.82
C PRO A 85 3.60 -3.12 1.18
N TYR A 86 3.93 -2.59 2.36
CA TYR A 86 3.52 -1.25 2.78
C TYR A 86 4.22 -0.14 1.98
N ILE A 87 5.51 -0.29 1.67
CA ILE A 87 6.24 0.62 0.77
C ILE A 87 5.63 0.59 -0.63
N ILE A 88 5.35 -0.60 -1.16
CA ILE A 88 4.70 -0.74 -2.47
C ILE A 88 3.36 0.00 -2.48
N VAL A 89 2.53 -0.17 -1.45
CA VAL A 89 1.25 0.52 -1.34
C VAL A 89 1.42 2.04 -1.21
N HIS A 90 2.41 2.50 -0.45
CA HIS A 90 2.74 3.92 -0.31
C HIS A 90 3.05 4.54 -1.68
N GLU A 91 4.00 3.98 -2.43
CA GLU A 91 4.40 4.53 -3.72
C GLU A 91 3.30 4.47 -4.78
N LEU A 92 2.50 3.39 -4.76
CA LEU A 92 1.34 3.29 -5.65
C LEU A 92 0.25 4.30 -5.28
N SER A 93 0.14 4.72 -4.02
CA SER A 93 -0.79 5.77 -3.61
C SER A 93 -0.39 7.12 -4.20
N HIS A 94 0.90 7.48 -4.15
CA HIS A 94 1.42 8.67 -4.84
C HIS A 94 1.15 8.63 -6.36
N MET A 95 1.25 7.45 -6.98
CA MET A 95 0.87 7.29 -8.38
C MET A 95 -0.63 7.57 -8.60
N VAL A 96 -1.51 7.06 -7.75
CA VAL A 96 -2.96 7.30 -7.85
C VAL A 96 -3.29 8.77 -7.71
N GLU A 97 -2.71 9.46 -6.74
CA GLU A 97 -2.89 10.90 -6.55
C GLU A 97 -2.57 11.67 -7.83
N ASN A 98 -1.40 11.40 -8.41
CA ASN A 98 -0.93 12.09 -9.61
C ASN A 98 -1.74 11.71 -10.87
N GLU A 99 -2.14 10.45 -11.01
CA GLU A 99 -2.95 10.01 -12.15
C GLU A 99 -4.33 10.66 -12.15
N LEU A 100 -4.96 10.76 -10.98
CA LEU A 100 -6.29 11.33 -10.86
C LEU A 100 -6.26 12.86 -10.70
N ASN A 101 -5.08 13.46 -10.53
CA ASN A 101 -4.91 14.89 -10.24
C ASN A 101 -5.76 15.31 -9.02
N LEU A 102 -5.64 14.54 -7.92
CA LEU A 102 -6.45 14.75 -6.73
C LEU A 102 -6.10 16.07 -6.05
N SER A 103 -7.12 16.79 -5.61
CA SER A 103 -6.98 17.91 -4.67
C SER A 103 -7.18 17.41 -3.24
N LEU A 104 -6.07 17.06 -2.57
CA LEU A 104 -6.09 16.43 -1.25
C LEU A 104 -6.23 17.44 -0.09
N GLU A 105 -5.89 18.70 -0.33
CA GLU A 105 -5.78 19.76 0.69
C GLU A 105 -7.14 20.21 1.27
N GLN A 106 -8.24 19.74 0.69
CA GLN A 106 -9.60 20.11 1.09
C GLN A 106 -10.32 18.94 1.75
N GLU A 107 -11.13 18.20 0.99
CA GLU A 107 -12.07 17.22 1.53
C GLU A 107 -11.36 16.04 2.20
N PHE A 108 -10.35 15.45 1.54
CA PHE A 108 -9.58 14.34 2.11
C PHE A 108 -8.95 14.72 3.45
N LEU A 109 -8.19 15.83 3.47
CA LEU A 109 -7.52 16.31 4.67
C LEU A 109 -8.52 16.57 5.81
N HIS A 110 -9.64 17.23 5.50
CA HIS A 110 -10.70 17.49 6.48
C HIS A 110 -11.27 16.19 7.07
N LYS A 111 -11.54 15.17 6.25
CA LYS A 111 -12.07 13.88 6.70
C LYS A 111 -11.10 13.13 7.61
N VAL A 112 -9.80 13.17 7.29
CA VAL A 112 -8.76 12.55 8.13
C VAL A 112 -8.68 13.25 9.49
N TYR A 113 -8.67 14.58 9.53
CA TYR A 113 -8.65 15.32 10.79
C TYR A 113 -9.92 15.08 11.62
N GLN A 114 -11.10 15.06 10.97
CA GLN A 114 -12.36 14.72 11.62
C GLN A 114 -12.28 13.35 12.30
N ASP A 115 -11.79 12.34 11.58
CA ASP A 115 -11.64 10.98 12.09
C ASP A 115 -10.67 10.91 13.28
N VAL A 116 -9.54 11.61 13.19
CA VAL A 116 -8.57 11.62 14.29
C VAL A 116 -9.14 12.31 15.53
N GLU A 117 -9.77 13.47 15.38
CA GLU A 117 -10.32 14.22 16.51
C GLU A 117 -11.43 13.45 17.23
N GLN A 118 -12.28 12.76 16.48
CA GLN A 118 -13.48 12.10 17.01
C GLN A 118 -13.18 10.67 17.51
N ASN A 119 -12.36 9.93 16.77
CA ASN A 119 -12.26 8.48 16.94
C ASN A 119 -10.92 8.02 17.53
N LEU A 120 -9.81 8.75 17.31
CA LEU A 120 -8.48 8.29 17.73
C LEU A 120 -8.37 8.14 19.25
N LYS A 121 -8.91 9.08 20.03
CA LYS A 121 -8.88 9.03 21.50
C LYS A 121 -9.58 7.79 22.08
N GLN A 122 -10.52 7.21 21.33
CA GLN A 122 -11.28 6.02 21.72
C GLN A 122 -10.61 4.72 21.24
N ALA A 123 -9.61 4.82 20.36
CA ALA A 123 -8.86 3.67 19.86
C ALA A 123 -7.93 3.10 20.95
N ASN A 124 -7.44 1.88 20.75
CA ASN A 124 -6.45 1.30 21.66
C ASN A 124 -5.12 2.09 21.61
N ILE A 125 -4.33 2.02 22.69
CA ILE A 125 -3.10 2.81 22.85
C ILE A 125 -2.08 2.57 21.72
N LEU A 126 -1.99 1.34 21.19
CA LEU A 126 -1.07 1.04 20.10
C LEU A 126 -1.46 1.75 18.80
N VAL A 127 -2.76 1.74 18.46
CA VAL A 127 -3.32 2.48 17.32
C VAL A 127 -3.15 3.98 17.50
N GLN A 128 -3.34 4.50 18.73
CA GLN A 128 -3.07 5.91 19.02
C GLN A 128 -1.59 6.27 18.77
N LYS A 129 -0.67 5.44 19.25
CA LYS A 129 0.77 5.68 19.10
C LYS A 129 1.21 5.65 17.64
N ILE A 130 0.81 4.65 16.87
CA ILE A 130 1.27 4.52 15.49
C ILE A 130 0.69 5.63 14.59
N ILE A 131 -0.59 5.96 14.74
CA ILE A 131 -1.20 7.06 13.99
C ILE A 131 -0.55 8.37 14.44
N GLY A 132 -0.35 8.57 15.74
CA GLY A 132 0.42 9.69 16.29
C GLY A 132 1.80 9.84 15.64
N GLN A 133 2.53 8.73 15.48
CA GLN A 133 3.86 8.75 14.87
C GLN A 133 3.80 9.00 13.35
N VAL A 134 3.08 8.14 12.63
CA VAL A 134 3.16 8.05 11.16
C VAL A 134 2.37 9.17 10.49
N ILE A 135 1.24 9.57 11.08
CA ILE A 135 0.36 10.60 10.51
C ILE A 135 0.71 11.99 11.02
N PHE A 136 1.17 12.16 12.27
CA PHE A 136 1.45 13.49 12.80
C PHE A 136 2.93 13.84 12.84
N LYS A 137 3.77 12.95 13.36
CA LYS A 137 5.19 13.28 13.56
C LYS A 137 5.98 13.26 12.26
N GLU A 138 5.82 12.21 11.46
CA GLU A 138 6.58 12.05 10.21
C GLU A 138 6.15 13.05 9.14
N ILE A 139 4.85 13.37 9.05
CA ILE A 139 4.32 14.31 8.05
C ILE A 139 4.72 15.77 8.34
N GLN A 140 5.00 16.12 9.60
CA GLN A 140 5.44 17.48 9.95
C GLN A 140 6.79 17.85 9.33
N ALA A 141 7.62 16.88 8.95
CA ALA A 141 8.90 17.12 8.27
C ALA A 141 8.74 17.78 6.88
N TYR A 142 7.56 17.64 6.25
CA TYR A 142 7.30 18.20 4.94
C TYR A 142 6.97 19.70 5.01
N GLN A 143 7.49 20.48 4.06
CA GLN A 143 7.48 21.95 4.14
C GLN A 143 6.15 22.58 3.73
N THR A 144 5.46 22.01 2.73
CA THR A 144 4.25 22.62 2.15
C THR A 144 2.99 21.86 2.56
N ALA A 145 1.84 22.55 2.59
CA ALA A 145 0.54 21.93 2.86
C ALA A 145 0.23 20.81 1.83
N LYS A 146 0.48 21.08 0.54
CA LYS A 146 0.34 20.10 -0.54
C LYS A 146 1.19 18.85 -0.32
N SER A 147 2.49 19.00 -0.03
CA SER A 147 3.36 17.85 0.25
C SER A 147 2.91 17.08 1.48
N ARG A 148 2.41 17.76 2.52
CA ARG A 148 1.86 17.08 3.71
C ARG A 148 0.60 16.29 3.39
N ALA A 149 -0.29 16.84 2.58
CA ALA A 149 -1.54 16.17 2.21
C ALA A 149 -1.29 14.95 1.30
N SER A 150 -0.36 15.07 0.34
CA SER A 150 0.10 13.98 -0.52
C SER A 150 0.68 12.82 0.31
N GLU A 151 1.56 13.13 1.26
CA GLU A 151 2.14 12.11 2.14
C GLU A 151 1.13 11.50 3.09
N LEU A 152 0.21 12.31 3.62
CA LEU A 152 -0.89 11.82 4.44
C LEU A 152 -1.75 10.82 3.68
N PHE A 153 -1.99 11.08 2.40
CA PHE A 153 -2.72 10.17 1.53
C PHE A 153 -1.99 8.83 1.34
N ALA A 154 -0.69 8.85 1.09
CA ALA A 154 0.09 7.62 1.00
C ALA A 154 0.17 6.87 2.34
N ARG A 155 0.42 7.57 3.45
CA ARG A 155 0.47 7.00 4.81
C ARG A 155 -0.85 6.39 5.25
N TYR A 156 -1.98 6.95 4.83
CA TYR A 156 -3.30 6.38 5.09
C TYR A 156 -3.39 4.94 4.56
N PHE A 157 -3.02 4.69 3.30
CA PHE A 157 -3.05 3.33 2.75
C PHE A 157 -1.94 2.44 3.32
N GLU A 158 -0.77 3.01 3.60
CA GLU A 158 0.37 2.31 4.21
C GLU A 158 0.00 1.71 5.57
N LEU A 159 -0.71 2.45 6.44
CA LEU A 159 -1.20 1.96 7.73
C LEU A 159 -2.02 0.68 7.59
N PHE A 160 -2.91 0.62 6.58
CA PHE A 160 -3.68 -0.59 6.30
C PHE A 160 -2.80 -1.73 5.81
N ALA A 161 -1.70 -1.45 5.10
CA ALA A 161 -0.77 -2.46 4.65
C ALA A 161 0.10 -3.03 5.78
N TRP A 162 0.28 -2.29 6.88
CA TRP A 162 0.89 -2.77 8.12
C TRP A 162 -0.03 -3.61 9.01
N ALA A 163 -1.35 -3.59 8.76
CA ALA A 163 -2.28 -4.35 9.59
C ALA A 163 -1.89 -5.84 9.61
N GLN A 164 -2.05 -6.49 10.77
CA GLN A 164 -1.65 -7.88 10.99
C GLN A 164 -2.26 -8.85 9.97
N GLU A 165 -3.48 -8.59 9.53
CA GLU A 165 -4.16 -9.43 8.55
C GLU A 165 -3.55 -9.33 7.15
N VAL A 166 -2.78 -8.27 6.89
CA VAL A 166 -2.08 -7.99 5.63
C VAL A 166 -0.59 -8.35 5.73
N TYR A 167 0.14 -7.83 6.72
CA TYR A 167 1.59 -8.05 6.84
C TYR A 167 2.03 -8.40 8.27
N PRO A 168 1.87 -9.66 8.72
CA PRO A 168 2.15 -10.06 10.10
C PRO A 168 3.63 -10.27 10.42
N LYS A 169 4.55 -10.03 9.48
CA LYS A 169 6.00 -10.15 9.72
C LYS A 169 6.50 -9.06 10.67
N ASP A 170 5.97 -7.85 10.54
CA ASP A 170 6.34 -6.71 11.39
C ASP A 170 5.41 -6.69 12.61
N LYS A 171 5.78 -7.50 13.60
CA LYS A 171 5.03 -7.67 14.87
C LYS A 171 5.05 -6.43 15.76
N GLU A 172 5.83 -5.41 15.40
CA GLU A 172 6.08 -4.23 16.23
C GLU A 172 4.79 -3.48 16.58
N TYR A 173 3.80 -3.48 15.69
CA TYR A 173 2.66 -2.59 15.83
C TYR A 173 1.35 -3.25 16.25
N LEU A 174 1.21 -4.57 16.04
CA LEU A 174 0.01 -5.38 16.37
C LEU A 174 -1.36 -4.73 16.01
N ILE A 175 -1.43 -3.89 14.99
CA ILE A 175 -2.66 -3.20 14.59
C ILE A 175 -3.52 -4.10 13.73
N ARG A 176 -4.84 -4.04 13.93
CA ARG A 176 -5.81 -4.73 13.11
C ARG A 176 -6.51 -3.79 12.15
N THR A 177 -6.85 -4.29 10.98
CA THR A 177 -7.63 -3.58 9.97
C THR A 177 -8.94 -3.03 10.55
N GLN A 178 -9.58 -3.80 11.43
CA GLN A 178 -10.82 -3.39 12.09
C GLN A 178 -10.64 -2.16 12.99
N ASP A 179 -9.50 -2.03 13.67
CA ASP A 179 -9.24 -0.88 14.53
C ASP A 179 -8.99 0.38 13.70
N LEU A 180 -8.27 0.24 12.57
CA LEU A 180 -8.09 1.34 11.61
C LEU A 180 -9.43 1.78 10.99
N ASN A 181 -10.31 0.84 10.63
CA ASN A 181 -11.64 1.16 10.11
C ASN A 181 -12.51 1.90 11.13
N LYS A 182 -12.36 1.64 12.43
CA LYS A 182 -13.07 2.38 13.49
C LYS A 182 -12.56 3.81 13.63
N VAL A 183 -11.28 4.04 13.35
CA VAL A 183 -10.70 5.38 13.37
C VAL A 183 -11.10 6.16 12.11
N PHE A 184 -10.86 5.59 10.93
CA PHE A 184 -10.96 6.27 9.64
C PHE A 184 -12.34 6.18 8.96
N LEU A 185 -13.43 6.34 9.71
CA LEU A 185 -14.79 6.16 9.19
C LEU A 185 -15.15 7.17 8.08
N ALA A 186 -14.91 8.46 8.31
CA ALA A 186 -15.23 9.51 7.36
C ALA A 186 -14.32 9.47 6.13
N THR A 187 -13.05 9.13 6.34
CA THR A 187 -12.04 8.94 5.29
C THR A 187 -12.38 7.71 4.42
N ASP A 188 -12.84 6.61 5.02
CA ASP A 188 -13.31 5.44 4.28
C ASP A 188 -14.57 5.74 3.46
N GLN A 189 -15.48 6.54 4.00
CA GLN A 189 -16.66 6.99 3.25
C GLN A 189 -16.24 7.84 2.06
N TRP A 190 -15.34 8.81 2.25
CA TRP A 190 -14.79 9.63 1.16
C TRP A 190 -14.12 8.78 0.09
N LYS A 191 -13.32 7.78 0.50
CA LYS A 191 -12.70 6.85 -0.45
C LYS A 191 -13.77 6.17 -1.32
N LYS A 192 -14.83 5.64 -0.71
CA LYS A 192 -15.89 4.93 -1.42
C LYS A 192 -16.72 5.83 -2.34
N SER A 193 -17.03 7.06 -1.92
CA SER A 193 -17.91 7.96 -2.67
C SER A 193 -17.19 8.84 -3.69
N CYS A 194 -15.90 9.11 -3.49
CA CYS A 194 -15.14 10.06 -4.30
C CYS A 194 -13.95 9.40 -5.02
N LEU A 195 -13.06 8.73 -4.28
CA LEU A 195 -11.82 8.19 -4.86
C LEU A 195 -12.06 6.95 -5.73
N ASP A 196 -12.82 5.98 -5.22
CA ASP A 196 -13.08 4.71 -5.88
C ASP A 196 -13.76 4.87 -7.26
N PRO A 197 -14.82 5.71 -7.41
CA PRO A 197 -15.42 5.97 -8.72
C PRO A 197 -14.40 6.51 -9.74
N GLN A 198 -13.58 7.50 -9.34
CA GLN A 198 -12.57 8.10 -10.23
C GLN A 198 -11.52 7.09 -10.69
N MET A 199 -11.11 6.16 -9.83
CA MET A 199 -10.24 5.05 -10.23
C MET A 199 -10.96 4.13 -11.22
N MET A 200 -12.20 3.75 -10.91
CA MET A 200 -12.97 2.79 -11.70
C MET A 200 -13.23 3.23 -13.14
N ASP A 201 -13.34 4.53 -13.38
CA ASP A 201 -13.52 5.12 -14.71
C ASP A 201 -12.27 4.98 -15.61
N ARG A 202 -11.11 4.67 -15.03
CA ARG A 202 -9.82 4.56 -15.74
C ARG A 202 -9.29 3.14 -15.87
N ILE A 203 -10.05 2.14 -15.42
CA ILE A 203 -9.61 0.74 -15.44
C ILE A 203 -9.80 0.13 -16.83
N ASP A 204 -8.77 -0.54 -17.33
CA ASP A 204 -8.83 -1.33 -18.56
C ASP A 204 -9.84 -2.48 -18.44
N LYS A 205 -10.60 -2.73 -19.52
CA LYS A 205 -11.69 -3.71 -19.53
C LYS A 205 -11.25 -5.11 -19.07
N GLU A 206 -10.10 -5.59 -19.52
CA GLU A 206 -9.59 -6.91 -19.14
C GLU A 206 -9.23 -6.97 -17.64
N ILE A 207 -8.65 -5.88 -17.12
CA ILE A 207 -8.33 -5.77 -15.68
C ILE A 207 -9.62 -5.76 -14.86
N LYS A 208 -10.65 -5.03 -15.31
CA LYS A 208 -11.97 -5.00 -14.66
C LYS A 208 -12.61 -6.40 -14.63
N GLU A 209 -12.58 -7.12 -15.75
CA GLU A 209 -13.08 -8.49 -15.83
C GLU A 209 -12.29 -9.47 -14.94
N TYR A 210 -10.96 -9.34 -14.91
CA TYR A 210 -10.10 -10.13 -14.03
C TYR A 210 -10.38 -9.83 -12.55
N SER A 211 -10.56 -8.55 -12.19
CA SER A 211 -10.96 -8.11 -10.86
C SER A 211 -12.29 -8.76 -10.46
N ASN A 212 -13.33 -8.68 -11.28
CA ASN A 212 -14.65 -9.24 -10.96
C ASN A 212 -14.64 -10.76 -10.71
N LYS A 213 -13.70 -11.50 -11.31
CA LYS A 213 -13.56 -12.95 -11.14
C LYS A 213 -12.68 -13.37 -9.95
N THR A 214 -11.92 -12.43 -9.38
CA THR A 214 -10.99 -12.74 -8.29
C THR A 214 -11.70 -12.58 -6.94
N ALA A 215 -11.62 -13.59 -6.08
CA ALA A 215 -12.23 -13.52 -4.74
C ALA A 215 -11.45 -12.57 -3.82
N THR A 216 -12.16 -11.84 -2.96
CA THR A 216 -11.56 -11.06 -1.87
C THR A 216 -11.40 -11.91 -0.63
N LYS A 217 -10.41 -11.56 0.18
CA LYS A 217 -10.25 -12.08 1.54
C LYS A 217 -11.11 -11.29 2.50
N ASP A 218 -11.74 -12.04 3.39
CA ASP A 218 -12.39 -11.50 4.56
C ASP A 218 -11.33 -11.18 5.61
N VAL A 219 -11.09 -9.88 5.83
CA VAL A 219 -10.13 -9.37 6.81
C VAL A 219 -10.53 -9.68 8.26
N THR A 220 -11.78 -10.08 8.52
CA THR A 220 -12.21 -10.49 9.86
C THR A 220 -11.73 -11.89 10.24
N LYS A 221 -11.26 -12.67 9.26
CA LYS A 221 -10.71 -14.02 9.44
C LYS A 221 -9.18 -13.96 9.43
N VAL A 222 -8.61 -13.62 10.58
CA VAL A 222 -7.15 -13.52 10.81
C VAL A 222 -6.45 -14.78 10.28
N GLN A 223 -5.67 -14.64 9.20
CA GLN A 223 -4.90 -15.76 8.64
C GLN A 223 -3.56 -15.89 9.34
N SER A 224 -3.40 -16.95 10.14
CA SER A 224 -2.17 -17.35 10.83
C SER A 224 -1.03 -17.84 9.92
N SER A 225 -1.22 -17.89 8.58
CA SER A 225 -0.37 -18.69 7.67
C SER A 225 0.66 -17.91 6.85
N TRP A 226 0.96 -16.66 7.19
CA TRP A 226 1.91 -15.82 6.44
C TRP A 226 3.37 -16.21 6.62
N THR A 227 3.75 -16.65 7.82
CA THR A 227 5.13 -17.03 8.18
C THR A 227 5.69 -18.14 7.29
N ASN A 228 4.83 -18.96 6.67
CA ASN A 228 5.25 -20.07 5.83
C ASN A 228 5.37 -19.74 4.33
N LYS A 229 4.86 -18.59 3.86
CA LYS A 229 4.80 -18.29 2.40
C LYS A 229 5.96 -17.43 1.87
N PHE A 230 6.64 -16.70 2.74
CA PHE A 230 7.68 -15.74 2.37
C PHE A 230 8.98 -15.90 3.16
N SER A 231 9.19 -17.05 3.79
CA SER A 231 10.51 -17.38 4.30
C SER A 231 11.43 -17.64 3.10
N PRO A 232 12.55 -16.90 2.94
CA PRO A 232 13.65 -17.45 2.15
C PRO A 232 14.01 -18.77 2.81
N GLY A 233 14.43 -19.79 2.06
CA GLY A 233 14.74 -21.12 2.58
C GLY A 233 15.80 -21.07 3.69
N GLY A 234 15.35 -20.77 4.91
CA GLY A 234 16.10 -20.94 6.12
C GLY A 234 16.08 -22.42 6.39
N LYS A 235 17.26 -23.04 6.36
CA LYS A 235 17.49 -24.33 6.99
C LYS A 235 16.69 -24.34 8.29
N LYS A 236 15.90 -25.40 8.51
CA LYS A 236 15.37 -25.73 9.83
C LYS A 236 16.52 -25.55 10.81
N ILE A 237 16.47 -24.51 11.63
CA ILE A 237 17.28 -24.46 12.83
C ILE A 237 16.66 -25.56 13.68
N SER A 238 17.34 -26.70 13.70
CA SER A 238 17.09 -27.75 14.68
C SER A 238 17.05 -27.06 16.05
N SER A 239 15.97 -27.32 16.79
CA SER A 239 15.83 -26.88 18.17
C SER A 239 17.16 -27.05 18.91
N ILE A 240 17.69 -25.95 19.43
CA ILE A 240 18.84 -25.93 20.35
C ILE A 240 18.40 -26.31 21.77
N PHE A 241 17.10 -26.44 22.02
CA PHE A 241 16.60 -27.11 23.21
C PHE A 241 16.33 -28.56 22.83
N GLY A 242 17.28 -29.40 23.22
CA GLY A 242 17.15 -30.84 23.16
C GLY A 242 15.88 -31.29 23.88
N ASP A 243 15.27 -32.33 23.31
CA ASP A 243 14.45 -33.23 24.09
C ASP A 243 15.37 -33.84 25.15
N ASP A 244 15.21 -33.43 26.40
CA ASP A 244 15.68 -34.17 27.56
C ASP A 244 14.48 -34.38 28.50
N ASP A 245 14.13 -35.66 28.61
CA ASP A 245 13.17 -36.39 29.46
C ASP A 245 11.65 -36.30 29.21
#